data_AF-A0A1F3PUB5-F1
#
_entry.id   AF-A0A1F3PUB5-F1
#
_cell.length_a   1.000
_cell.length_b   1.000
_cell.length_c   1.000
_cell.angle_alpha   90.00
_cell.angle_beta   90.00
_cell.angle_gamma   90.00
#
_symmetry.space_group_name_H-M   'P 1'
#
loop_
_entity.id
_entity.type
_entity.pdbx_description
1 polymer ?
#
loop_
_entity_poly.entity_id
_entity_poly.type
_entity_poly.pdbx_seq_one_letter_code
_entity_poly.pdbx_strand_id
1 'polypeptide(L)'
;MTIQELKVTSHIMSILFDFEKSYQTIAEKEFGKELQKADCKLILKFLNDWGCRQFKIEDHDKAAKDFIEWHEKAFDVLPDHSLSLIYEKDNKIKQYGEIFDLLKEKFASESKNGVKKTFGPVGAAKTLFALRKNMFPPWDNPIIKDHGYSYDGNGYTKYLKRVKKELLIIKEECGKNNFKIEQLPSELKSKQSSLVKIIDEYFWLTITRGFDPKKIISLINER
;
A
#
# COMPACT_ATOMS: atom_id res chain seq x y z
N MET A 1 0.17 -13.54 13.03
CA MET A 1 0.72 -13.91 11.72
C MET A 1 2.00 -14.69 11.94
N THR A 2 2.20 -15.83 11.28
CA THR A 2 3.43 -16.64 11.37
C THR A 2 4.15 -16.69 10.01
N ILE A 3 5.42 -17.12 9.99
CA ILE A 3 6.16 -17.34 8.73
C ILE A 3 5.48 -18.40 7.85
N GLN A 4 4.89 -19.44 8.43
CA GLN A 4 4.16 -20.46 7.68
C GLN A 4 2.90 -19.88 7.02
N GLU A 5 2.13 -19.07 7.75
CA GLU A 5 0.96 -18.39 7.18
C GLU A 5 1.36 -17.49 6.01
N LEU A 6 2.45 -16.73 6.16
CA LEU A 6 3.00 -15.87 5.10
C LEU A 6 3.44 -16.67 3.87
N LYS A 7 4.11 -17.81 4.04
CA LYS A 7 4.51 -18.69 2.93
C LYS A 7 3.30 -19.16 2.13
N VAL A 8 2.24 -19.58 2.81
CA VAL A 8 0.98 -20.00 2.16
C VAL A 8 0.34 -18.84 1.42
N THR A 9 0.17 -17.68 2.06
CA THR A 9 -0.47 -16.53 1.41
C THR A 9 0.34 -16.01 0.23
N SER A 10 1.66 -15.90 0.36
CA SER A 10 2.53 -15.46 -0.75
C SER A 10 2.50 -16.44 -1.93
N HIS A 11 2.44 -17.75 -1.66
CA HIS A 11 2.28 -18.74 -2.71
C HIS A 11 0.94 -18.60 -3.45
N ILE A 12 -0.16 -18.46 -2.71
CA ILE A 12 -1.49 -18.25 -3.30
C ILE A 12 -1.52 -16.96 -4.13
N MET A 13 -0.97 -15.87 -3.61
CA MET A 13 -0.88 -14.62 -4.34
C MET A 13 -0.11 -14.75 -5.66
N SER A 14 0.99 -15.51 -5.65
CA SER A 14 1.78 -15.77 -6.88
C SER A 14 1.01 -16.54 -7.96
N ILE A 15 0.00 -17.33 -7.58
CA ILE A 15 -0.87 -18.06 -8.50
C ILE A 15 -2.02 -17.17 -8.98
N LEU A 16 -2.65 -16.43 -8.06
CA LEU A 16 -3.82 -15.60 -8.37
C LEU A 16 -3.46 -14.37 -9.22
N PHE A 17 -2.27 -13.83 -9.01
CA PHE A 17 -1.80 -12.64 -9.69
C PHE A 17 -0.51 -12.99 -10.42
N ASP A 18 -0.66 -13.36 -11.69
CA ASP A 18 0.45 -13.46 -12.63
C ASP A 18 1.00 -12.05 -12.86
N PHE A 19 1.86 -11.63 -11.94
CA PHE A 19 2.63 -10.39 -11.83
C PHE A 19 1.94 -9.11 -12.31
N GLU A 20 1.55 -8.28 -11.34
CA GLU A 20 1.09 -6.91 -11.56
C GLU A 20 2.21 -6.07 -12.21
N LYS A 21 2.28 -6.06 -13.55
CA LYS A 21 3.25 -5.27 -14.32
C LYS A 21 3.28 -3.81 -13.88
N SER A 22 2.12 -3.26 -13.54
CA SER A 22 1.98 -1.89 -13.03
C SER A 22 2.66 -1.68 -11.68
N TYR A 23 2.61 -2.68 -10.77
CA TYR A 23 3.37 -2.66 -9.53
C TYR A 23 4.87 -2.66 -9.78
N GLN A 24 5.36 -3.55 -10.65
CA GLN A 24 6.79 -3.64 -10.95
C GLN A 24 7.33 -2.32 -11.50
N THR A 25 6.62 -1.72 -12.46
CA THR A 25 6.99 -0.42 -13.03
C THR A 25 7.03 0.70 -11.99
N ILE A 26 6.06 0.75 -11.08
CA ILE A 26 6.07 1.74 -9.98
C ILE A 26 7.16 1.43 -8.97
N ALA A 27 7.38 0.16 -8.63
CA ALA A 27 8.33 -0.25 -7.61
C ALA A 27 9.78 0.02 -8.01
N GLU A 28 10.10 0.03 -9.30
CA GLU A 28 11.43 0.36 -9.82
C GLU A 28 11.68 1.87 -9.92
N LYS A 29 10.64 2.69 -9.76
CA LYS A 29 10.73 4.14 -9.93
C LYS A 29 10.80 4.87 -8.59
N GLU A 30 11.84 5.69 -8.44
CA GLU A 30 11.95 6.65 -7.35
C GLU A 30 11.42 8.02 -7.77
N PHE A 31 10.39 8.49 -7.08
CA PHE A 31 9.79 9.81 -7.31
C PHE A 31 10.47 10.88 -6.46
N GLY A 32 11.22 11.77 -7.12
CA GLY A 32 11.92 12.91 -6.51
C GLY A 32 11.02 14.11 -6.19
N LYS A 33 11.61 15.22 -5.74
CA LYS A 33 10.89 16.43 -5.31
C LYS A 33 9.99 17.02 -6.38
N GLU A 34 10.50 17.06 -7.61
CA GLU A 34 9.78 17.60 -8.76
C GLU A 34 9.15 16.46 -9.56
N LEU A 35 7.83 16.29 -9.41
CA LEU A 35 7.09 15.33 -10.23
C LEU A 35 6.86 15.90 -11.63
N GLN A 36 7.24 15.13 -12.63
CA GLN A 36 6.91 15.44 -14.02
C GLN A 36 5.48 14.97 -14.34
N LYS A 37 4.89 15.55 -15.38
CA LYS A 37 3.56 15.12 -15.89
C LYS A 37 3.54 13.62 -16.24
N ALA A 38 4.66 13.10 -16.75
CA ALA A 38 4.82 11.68 -17.05
C ALA A 38 4.76 10.79 -15.78
N ASP A 39 5.35 11.25 -14.68
CA ASP A 39 5.33 10.55 -13.39
C ASP A 39 3.91 10.45 -12.84
N CYS A 40 3.17 11.56 -12.94
CA CYS A 40 1.77 11.61 -12.53
C CYS A 40 0.90 10.67 -13.37
N LYS A 41 1.09 10.66 -14.70
CA LYS A 41 0.37 9.72 -15.59
C LYS A 41 0.67 8.27 -15.25
N LEU A 42 1.92 7.95 -14.92
CA LEU A 42 2.32 6.61 -14.51
C LEU A 42 1.59 6.19 -13.21
N ILE A 43 1.56 7.07 -12.20
CA ILE A 43 0.85 6.81 -10.94
C ILE A 43 -0.66 6.69 -11.18
N LEU A 44 -1.28 7.58 -11.97
CA LEU A 44 -2.71 7.51 -12.28
C LEU A 44 -3.09 6.22 -13.04
N LYS A 45 -2.21 5.76 -13.95
CA LYS A 45 -2.37 4.46 -14.60
C LYS A 45 -2.29 3.32 -13.58
N PHE A 46 -1.28 3.32 -12.71
CA PHE A 46 -1.16 2.35 -11.63
C PHE A 46 -2.43 2.30 -10.77
N LEU A 47 -2.99 3.45 -10.38
CA LEU A 47 -4.23 3.51 -9.60
C LEU A 47 -5.41 2.86 -10.35
N ASN A 48 -5.54 3.12 -11.65
CA ASN A 48 -6.57 2.51 -12.49
C ASN A 48 -6.41 0.99 -12.58
N ASP A 49 -5.18 0.51 -12.76
CA ASP A 49 -4.85 -0.92 -12.80
C ASP A 49 -5.16 -1.59 -11.45
N TRP A 50 -5.02 -0.85 -10.35
CA TRP A 50 -5.30 -1.26 -8.98
C TRP A 50 -6.76 -0.99 -8.54
N GLY A 51 -7.66 -0.77 -9.50
CA GLY A 51 -9.12 -0.72 -9.27
C GLY A 51 -9.68 0.64 -8.84
N CYS A 52 -8.88 1.70 -8.80
CA CYS A 52 -9.38 3.06 -8.50
C CYS A 52 -10.08 3.68 -9.73
N ARG A 53 -11.35 3.34 -9.94
CA ARG A 53 -12.13 3.75 -11.13
C ARG A 53 -12.50 5.23 -11.19
N GLN A 54 -12.24 5.99 -10.13
CA GLN A 54 -12.47 7.44 -10.09
C GLN A 54 -11.49 8.23 -10.96
N PHE A 55 -10.39 7.64 -11.44
CA PHE A 55 -9.38 8.32 -12.26
C PHE A 55 -9.64 8.14 -13.75
N LYS A 56 -10.60 8.90 -14.29
CA LYS A 56 -10.92 8.87 -15.72
C LYS A 56 -9.75 9.38 -16.57
N ILE A 57 -9.45 8.66 -17.66
CA ILE A 57 -8.34 8.98 -18.58
C ILE A 57 -8.44 10.41 -19.13
N GLU A 58 -9.65 10.86 -19.49
CA GLU A 58 -9.91 12.21 -20.02
C GLU A 58 -9.56 13.34 -19.04
N ASP A 59 -9.58 13.06 -17.73
CA ASP A 59 -9.29 14.02 -16.67
C ASP A 59 -7.86 13.91 -16.11
N HIS A 60 -7.03 12.98 -16.61
CA HIS A 60 -5.69 12.72 -16.07
C HIS A 60 -4.79 13.96 -16.06
N ASP A 61 -4.89 14.83 -17.07
CA ASP A 61 -4.08 16.04 -17.11
C ASP A 61 -4.45 17.05 -16.00
N LYS A 62 -5.74 17.15 -15.65
CA LYS A 62 -6.21 18.00 -14.53
C LYS A 62 -5.86 17.38 -13.19
N ALA A 63 -6.08 16.07 -13.04
CA ALA A 63 -5.71 15.32 -11.83
C ALA A 63 -4.20 15.38 -11.56
N ALA A 64 -3.38 15.26 -12.61
CA ALA A 64 -1.93 15.38 -12.51
C ALA A 64 -1.50 16.76 -11.99
N LYS A 65 -2.12 17.85 -12.47
CA LYS A 65 -1.81 19.20 -11.99
C LYS A 65 -2.07 19.35 -10.49
N ASP A 66 -3.24 18.91 -10.02
CA ASP A 66 -3.61 19.03 -8.61
C ASP A 66 -2.74 18.11 -7.72
N PHE A 67 -2.37 16.94 -8.23
CA PHE A 67 -1.44 16.02 -7.57
C PHE A 67 -0.01 16.58 -7.45
N ILE A 68 0.51 17.24 -8.50
CA ILE A 68 1.83 17.91 -8.44
C ILE A 68 1.81 18.97 -7.34
N GLU A 69 0.78 19.81 -7.28
CA GLU A 69 0.66 20.85 -6.26
C GLU A 69 0.60 20.27 -4.84
N TRP A 70 -0.11 19.15 -4.67
CA TRP A 70 -0.08 18.43 -3.39
C TRP A 70 1.33 17.93 -3.07
N HIS A 71 1.99 17.31 -4.04
CA HIS A 71 3.29 16.68 -3.84
C HIS A 71 4.36 17.70 -3.44
N GLU A 72 4.40 18.85 -4.10
CA GLU A 72 5.32 19.95 -3.77
C GLU A 72 5.21 20.37 -2.29
N LYS A 73 3.99 20.43 -1.76
CA LYS A 73 3.71 20.80 -0.36
C LYS A 73 4.01 19.68 0.62
N ALA A 74 3.78 18.43 0.22
CA ALA A 74 3.92 17.25 1.06
C ALA A 74 5.33 16.64 1.05
N PHE A 75 6.17 16.99 0.07
CA PHE A 75 7.44 16.29 -0.18
C PHE A 75 8.37 16.27 1.03
N ASP A 76 8.52 17.40 1.72
CA ASP A 76 9.40 17.50 2.89
C ASP A 76 8.88 16.71 4.11
N VAL A 77 7.61 16.28 4.08
CA VAL A 77 7.01 15.37 5.06
C VAL A 77 7.21 13.92 4.66
N LEU A 78 7.24 13.60 3.36
CA LEU A 78 7.44 12.23 2.88
C LEU A 78 8.80 11.69 3.38
N PRO A 79 8.86 10.41 3.81
CA PRO A 79 10.13 9.81 4.21
C PRO A 79 11.07 9.61 3.03
N ASP A 80 12.31 9.24 3.32
CA ASP A 80 13.23 8.71 2.30
C ASP A 80 12.68 7.41 1.66
N HIS A 81 13.00 7.15 0.39
CA HIS A 81 12.54 5.97 -0.35
C HIS A 81 13.00 4.65 0.28
N SER A 82 14.17 4.64 0.91
CA SER A 82 14.75 3.46 1.58
C SER A 82 14.18 3.22 2.98
N LEU A 83 13.53 4.21 3.59
CA LEU A 83 13.02 4.09 4.95
C LEU A 83 11.82 3.14 5.00
N SER A 84 11.95 2.08 5.79
CA SER A 84 10.87 1.12 6.03
C SER A 84 10.01 1.52 7.22
N LEU A 85 8.69 1.29 7.11
CA LEU A 85 7.72 1.55 8.17
C LEU A 85 8.09 0.94 9.53
N ILE A 86 8.75 -0.22 9.55
CA ILE A 86 9.16 -0.87 10.80
C ILE A 86 10.15 -0.02 11.61
N TYR A 87 10.91 0.85 10.95
CA TYR A 87 11.93 1.72 11.55
C TYR A 87 11.45 3.16 11.77
N GLU A 88 10.23 3.49 11.35
CA GLU A 88 9.68 4.83 11.49
C GLU A 88 9.31 5.16 12.95
N LYS A 89 9.42 6.41 13.36
CA LYS A 89 9.01 6.88 14.69
C LYS A 89 7.51 7.21 14.75
N ASP A 90 6.87 6.89 15.87
CA ASP A 90 5.42 7.04 16.03
C ASP A 90 4.92 8.49 15.89
N ASN A 91 5.75 9.48 16.23
CA ASN A 91 5.42 10.90 16.06
C ASN A 91 5.37 11.31 14.58
N LYS A 92 6.18 10.68 13.71
CA LYS A 92 6.16 10.91 12.26
C LYS A 92 4.94 10.29 11.59
N ILE A 93 4.49 9.13 12.07
CA ILE A 93 3.29 8.46 11.54
C ILE A 93 2.03 9.34 11.61
N LYS A 94 1.93 10.25 12.58
CA LYS A 94 0.83 11.21 12.66
C LYS A 94 0.85 12.20 11.48
N GLN A 95 2.02 12.72 11.12
CA GLN A 95 2.19 13.67 10.00
C GLN A 95 1.77 13.02 8.66
N TYR A 96 1.92 11.70 8.54
CA TYR A 96 1.46 10.96 7.37
C TYR A 96 -0.06 10.91 7.22
N GLY A 97 -0.79 10.90 8.34
CA GLY A 97 -2.25 11.06 8.32
C GLY A 97 -2.68 12.42 7.78
N GLU A 98 -1.94 13.47 8.12
CA GLU A 98 -2.24 14.85 7.69
C GLU A 98 -2.06 15.01 6.17
N ILE A 99 -0.92 14.56 5.61
CA ILE A 99 -0.72 14.61 4.14
C ILE A 99 -1.67 13.67 3.40
N PHE A 100 -2.07 12.57 4.03
CA PHE A 100 -3.09 11.65 3.50
C PHE A 100 -4.44 12.36 3.36
N ASP A 101 -4.89 13.11 4.39
CA ASP A 101 -6.15 13.85 4.32
C ASP A 101 -6.12 14.91 3.22
N LEU A 102 -4.99 15.62 3.08
CA LEU A 102 -4.83 16.59 1.99
C LEU A 102 -4.87 15.92 0.61
N LEU A 103 -4.28 14.72 0.47
CA LEU A 103 -4.24 13.99 -0.80
C LEU A 103 -5.62 13.45 -1.18
N LYS A 104 -6.35 12.90 -0.21
CA LYS A 104 -7.69 12.33 -0.38
C LYS A 104 -8.66 13.30 -1.05
N GLU A 105 -8.53 14.59 -0.75
CA GLU A 105 -9.41 15.65 -1.27
C GLU A 105 -9.00 16.16 -2.67
N LYS A 106 -7.86 15.72 -3.21
CA LYS A 106 -7.38 16.16 -4.52
C LYS A 106 -8.28 15.68 -5.64
N PHE A 107 -8.38 16.46 -6.70
CA PHE A 107 -9.22 16.19 -7.87
C PHE A 107 -8.78 14.92 -8.60
N ALA A 108 -9.71 14.00 -8.82
CA ALA A 108 -9.49 12.81 -9.63
C ALA A 108 -10.17 12.90 -11.01
N SER A 109 -11.44 13.30 -11.04
CA SER A 109 -12.21 13.44 -12.28
C SER A 109 -13.50 14.23 -12.06
N GLU A 110 -14.22 14.51 -13.15
CA GLU A 110 -15.55 15.09 -13.10
C GLU A 110 -16.55 14.19 -13.85
N SER A 111 -17.75 14.03 -13.30
CA SER A 111 -18.84 13.33 -14.00
C SER A 111 -19.42 14.18 -15.13
N LYS A 112 -20.18 13.57 -16.05
CA LYS A 112 -20.88 14.32 -17.12
C LYS A 112 -21.85 15.39 -16.58
N ASN A 113 -22.32 15.24 -15.34
CA ASN A 113 -23.22 16.18 -14.68
C ASN A 113 -22.46 17.23 -13.85
N GLY A 114 -21.14 17.38 -14.05
CA GLY A 114 -20.32 18.37 -13.32
C GLY A 114 -19.95 17.97 -11.88
N VAL A 115 -20.38 16.80 -11.39
CA VAL A 115 -20.01 16.34 -10.04
C VAL A 115 -18.54 15.95 -10.00
N LYS A 116 -17.75 16.68 -9.22
CA LYS A 116 -16.33 16.39 -8.99
C LYS A 116 -16.14 15.13 -8.13
N LYS A 117 -15.13 14.36 -8.48
CA LYS A 117 -14.64 13.20 -7.73
C LYS A 117 -13.22 13.50 -7.26
N THR A 118 -12.92 13.07 -6.05
CA THR A 118 -11.59 13.22 -5.46
C THR A 118 -10.80 11.92 -5.55
N PHE A 119 -9.53 11.95 -5.20
CA PHE A 119 -8.70 10.76 -5.04
C PHE A 119 -9.36 9.76 -4.11
N GLY A 120 -10.01 10.27 -3.07
CA GLY A 120 -10.68 9.48 -2.06
C GLY A 120 -9.69 8.68 -1.20
N PRO A 121 -10.18 8.01 -0.15
CA PRO A 121 -9.31 7.37 0.83
C PRO A 121 -8.44 6.26 0.22
N VAL A 122 -9.04 5.39 -0.59
CA VAL A 122 -8.32 4.27 -1.24
C VAL A 122 -7.31 4.78 -2.26
N GLY A 123 -7.67 5.78 -3.07
CA GLY A 123 -6.77 6.40 -4.03
C GLY A 123 -5.56 7.02 -3.33
N ALA A 124 -5.79 7.79 -2.27
CA ALA A 124 -4.73 8.44 -1.51
C ALA A 124 -3.71 7.44 -0.92
N ALA A 125 -4.16 6.34 -0.29
CA ALA A 125 -3.23 5.35 0.26
C ALA A 125 -2.43 4.63 -0.82
N LYS A 126 -3.07 4.26 -1.95
CA LYS A 126 -2.38 3.63 -3.08
C LYS A 126 -1.39 4.59 -3.76
N THR A 127 -1.71 5.88 -3.80
CA THR A 127 -0.77 6.91 -4.27
C THR A 127 0.42 7.03 -3.32
N LEU A 128 0.21 7.06 -2.00
CA LEU A 128 1.30 7.08 -1.03
C LEU A 128 2.17 5.82 -1.16
N PHE A 129 1.56 4.64 -1.30
CA PHE A 129 2.30 3.40 -1.57
C PHE A 129 3.15 3.50 -2.85
N ALA A 130 2.60 4.04 -3.93
CA ALA A 130 3.37 4.25 -5.17
C ALA A 130 4.57 5.19 -4.96
N LEU A 131 4.42 6.24 -4.14
CA LEU A 131 5.49 7.20 -3.86
C LEU A 131 6.57 6.64 -2.92
N ARG A 132 6.18 5.88 -1.88
CA ARG A 132 7.10 5.31 -0.87
C ARG A 132 6.66 3.90 -0.47
N LYS A 133 6.94 2.95 -1.37
CA LYS A 133 6.52 1.54 -1.24
C LYS A 133 6.98 0.83 0.02
N ASN A 134 8.03 1.32 0.68
CA ASN A 134 8.56 0.72 1.91
C ASN A 134 7.92 1.29 3.18
N MET A 135 7.23 2.43 3.07
CA MET A 135 6.59 3.13 4.18
C MET A 135 5.08 2.88 4.23
N PHE A 136 4.40 3.05 3.09
CA PHE A 136 2.95 3.20 3.09
C PHE A 136 2.26 1.92 2.60
N PRO A 137 1.68 1.08 3.46
CA PRO A 137 0.82 -0.01 3.01
C PRO A 137 -0.37 0.56 2.21
N PRO A 138 -0.70 -0.03 1.05
CA PRO A 138 -1.99 0.25 0.45
C PRO A 138 -3.10 -0.26 1.38
N TRP A 139 -4.31 0.24 1.17
CA TRP A 139 -5.50 -0.23 1.88
C TRP A 139 -6.68 -0.29 0.94
N ASP A 140 -7.67 -1.12 1.26
CA ASP A 140 -8.93 -1.22 0.52
C ASP A 140 -10.11 -1.16 1.48
N ASN A 141 -11.29 -0.83 0.94
CA ASN A 141 -12.51 -0.67 1.74
C ASN A 141 -12.83 -1.83 2.69
N PRO A 142 -12.66 -3.12 2.31
CA PRO A 142 -12.90 -4.23 3.24
C PRO A 142 -11.96 -4.22 4.44
N ILE A 143 -10.68 -3.92 4.24
CA ILE A 143 -9.67 -3.86 5.31
C ILE A 143 -9.99 -2.72 6.28
N ILE A 144 -10.39 -1.55 5.76
CA ILE A 144 -10.80 -0.40 6.58
C ILE A 144 -12.01 -0.75 7.45
N LYS A 145 -13.02 -1.38 6.85
CA LYS A 145 -14.26 -1.77 7.53
C LYS A 145 -14.03 -2.84 8.59
N ASP A 146 -13.25 -3.88 8.28
CA ASP A 146 -12.92 -4.96 9.21
C ASP A 146 -12.30 -4.43 10.50
N HIS A 147 -11.39 -3.46 10.37
CA HIS A 147 -10.72 -2.86 11.52
C HIS A 147 -11.50 -1.70 12.17
N GLY A 148 -12.67 -1.32 11.64
CA GLY A 148 -13.48 -0.22 12.17
C GLY A 148 -12.77 1.14 12.11
N TYR A 149 -11.90 1.36 11.12
CA TYR A 149 -11.19 2.63 10.95
C TYR A 149 -12.01 3.65 10.18
N SER A 150 -11.76 4.93 10.47
CA SER A 150 -12.30 6.05 9.71
C SER A 150 -11.60 6.18 8.35
N TYR A 151 -12.29 6.79 7.39
CA TYR A 151 -11.77 7.05 6.03
C TYR A 151 -10.94 8.34 5.95
N ASP A 152 -10.28 8.70 7.05
CA ASP A 152 -9.50 9.93 7.23
C ASP A 152 -8.08 9.65 7.70
N GLY A 153 -7.30 10.71 7.86
CA GLY A 153 -5.91 10.66 8.28
C GLY A 153 -5.73 9.99 9.64
N ASN A 154 -6.67 10.14 10.56
CA ASN A 154 -6.64 9.44 11.84
C ASN A 154 -6.81 7.92 11.65
N GLY A 155 -7.75 7.50 10.82
CA GLY A 155 -7.93 6.10 10.45
C GLY A 155 -6.71 5.53 9.74
N TYR A 156 -6.12 6.29 8.80
CA TYR A 156 -4.90 5.88 8.11
C TYR A 156 -3.69 5.80 9.06
N THR A 157 -3.51 6.76 9.96
CA THR A 157 -2.48 6.70 11.02
C THR A 157 -2.65 5.45 11.90
N LYS A 158 -3.87 5.08 12.29
CA LYS A 158 -4.14 3.83 13.02
C LYS A 158 -3.75 2.62 12.19
N TYR A 159 -4.05 2.62 10.88
CA TYR A 159 -3.67 1.55 9.98
C TYR A 159 -2.15 1.42 9.83
N LEU A 160 -1.41 2.52 9.68
CA LEU A 160 0.06 2.52 9.65
C LEU A 160 0.65 1.90 10.93
N LYS A 161 0.13 2.29 12.10
CA LYS A 161 0.55 1.70 13.38
C LYS A 161 0.21 0.21 13.48
N ARG A 162 -0.95 -0.20 12.95
CA ARG A 162 -1.37 -1.60 12.89
C ARG A 162 -0.40 -2.44 12.05
N VAL A 163 -0.09 -1.99 10.84
CA VAL A 163 0.85 -2.66 9.94
C VAL A 163 2.26 -2.69 10.53
N LYS A 164 2.72 -1.58 11.13
CA LYS A 164 3.99 -1.55 11.85
C LYS A 164 4.05 -2.59 12.97
N LYS A 165 2.98 -2.73 13.77
CA LYS A 165 2.89 -3.74 14.83
C LYS A 165 2.99 -5.16 14.26
N GLU A 166 2.30 -5.46 13.16
CA GLU A 166 2.42 -6.78 12.50
C GLU A 166 3.83 -7.04 11.98
N LEU A 167 4.48 -6.03 11.40
CA LEU A 167 5.88 -6.14 10.96
C LEU A 167 6.84 -6.41 12.12
N LEU A 168 6.63 -5.80 13.28
CA LEU A 168 7.43 -6.07 14.48
C LEU A 168 7.23 -7.51 14.98
N ILE A 169 6.00 -8.01 14.98
CA ILE A 169 5.71 -9.42 15.31
C ILE A 169 6.42 -10.36 14.33
N ILE A 170 6.36 -10.07 13.03
CA ILE A 170 7.04 -10.87 12.01
C ILE A 170 8.55 -10.81 12.18
N LYS A 171 9.12 -9.64 12.54
CA LYS A 171 10.55 -9.53 12.82
C LYS A 171 10.99 -10.48 13.93
N GLU A 172 10.21 -10.59 15.00
CA GLU A 172 10.47 -11.56 16.07
C GLU A 172 10.37 -13.01 15.55
N GLU A 173 9.36 -13.31 14.74
CA GLU A 173 9.20 -14.62 14.10
C GLU A 173 10.36 -14.97 13.16
N CYS A 174 10.87 -14.03 12.36
CA CYS A 174 12.07 -14.21 11.54
C CYS A 174 13.27 -14.56 12.42
N GLY A 175 13.44 -13.85 13.54
CA GLY A 175 14.52 -14.12 14.50
C GLY A 175 14.46 -15.55 15.07
N LYS A 176 13.27 -16.06 15.40
CA LYS A 176 13.07 -17.46 15.82
C LYS A 176 13.42 -18.47 14.73
N ASN A 177 13.34 -18.06 13.47
CA ASN A 177 13.68 -18.87 12.31
C ASN A 177 15.11 -18.58 11.78
N ASN A 178 15.94 -17.88 12.55
CA ASN A 178 17.35 -17.58 12.23
C ASN A 178 17.58 -16.74 10.96
N PHE A 179 16.67 -15.83 10.62
CA PHE A 179 16.91 -14.85 9.55
C PHE A 179 16.40 -13.45 9.92
N LYS A 180 16.94 -12.43 9.24
CA LYS A 180 16.55 -11.03 9.43
C LYS A 180 15.30 -10.70 8.62
N ILE A 181 14.47 -9.76 9.09
CA ILE A 181 13.24 -9.39 8.38
C ILE A 181 13.48 -8.91 6.94
N GLU A 182 14.64 -8.30 6.65
CA GLU A 182 15.01 -7.88 5.30
C GLU A 182 15.15 -9.06 4.32
N GLN A 183 15.39 -10.27 4.84
CA GLN A 183 15.48 -11.49 4.05
C GLN A 183 14.10 -12.14 3.81
N LEU A 184 13.03 -11.62 4.45
CA LEU A 184 11.69 -12.19 4.37
C LEU A 184 11.18 -12.36 2.93
N PRO A 185 11.28 -11.36 2.02
CA PRO A 185 10.89 -11.57 0.63
C PRO A 185 11.51 -12.80 -0.02
N SER A 186 12.82 -12.99 0.16
CA SER A 186 13.56 -14.14 -0.38
C SER A 186 13.10 -15.45 0.25
N GLU A 187 12.88 -15.47 1.57
CA GLU A 187 12.36 -16.63 2.31
C GLU A 187 10.94 -17.05 1.88
N LEU A 188 10.12 -16.08 1.47
CA LEU A 188 8.79 -16.32 0.93
C LEU A 188 8.81 -16.68 -0.57
N LYS A 189 9.99 -16.66 -1.22
CA LYS A 189 10.13 -16.71 -2.70
C LYS A 189 9.22 -15.68 -3.38
N SER A 190 9.00 -14.58 -2.69
CA SER A 190 8.13 -13.49 -3.09
C SER A 190 8.88 -12.64 -4.11
N LYS A 191 8.22 -12.30 -5.22
CA LYS A 191 8.76 -11.30 -6.16
C LYS A 191 8.53 -9.87 -5.67
N GLN A 192 7.85 -9.69 -4.53
CA GLN A 192 7.61 -8.40 -3.90
C GLN A 192 8.79 -8.04 -2.98
N SER A 193 9.42 -6.88 -3.18
CA SER A 193 10.52 -6.41 -2.33
C SER A 193 10.07 -5.64 -1.07
N SER A 194 8.80 -5.23 -0.99
CA SER A 194 8.30 -4.38 0.10
C SER A 194 7.65 -5.21 1.21
N LEU A 195 8.10 -4.97 2.45
CA LEU A 195 7.52 -5.58 3.65
C LEU A 195 6.06 -5.17 3.86
N VAL A 196 5.69 -3.92 3.62
CA VAL A 196 4.29 -3.47 3.79
C VAL A 196 3.38 -4.08 2.73
N LYS A 197 3.91 -4.40 1.53
CA LYS A 197 3.15 -5.12 0.50
C LYS A 197 2.85 -6.56 0.91
N ILE A 198 3.79 -7.25 1.57
CA ILE A 198 3.55 -8.61 2.09
C ILE A 198 2.39 -8.60 3.10
N ILE A 199 2.32 -7.60 3.98
CA ILE A 199 1.20 -7.45 4.93
C ILE A 199 -0.12 -7.16 4.21
N ASP A 200 -0.11 -6.25 3.24
CA ASP A 200 -1.28 -5.92 2.43
C ASP A 200 -1.86 -7.17 1.74
N GLU A 201 -1.00 -7.99 1.14
CA GLU A 201 -1.41 -9.23 0.48
C GLU A 201 -2.03 -10.24 1.44
N TYR A 202 -1.42 -10.38 2.62
CA TYR A 202 -1.97 -11.21 3.69
C TYR A 202 -3.36 -10.71 4.10
N PHE A 203 -3.52 -9.40 4.35
CA PHE A 203 -4.83 -8.82 4.71
C PHE A 203 -5.84 -8.92 3.58
N TRP A 204 -5.44 -8.73 2.34
CA TRP A 204 -6.32 -8.88 1.20
C TRP A 204 -6.87 -10.32 1.10
N LEU A 205 -6.01 -11.33 1.24
CA LEU A 205 -6.49 -12.72 1.26
C LEU A 205 -7.38 -13.00 2.47
N THR A 206 -6.89 -12.67 3.67
CA THR A 206 -7.57 -13.08 4.91
C THR A 206 -8.85 -12.30 5.20
N ILE A 207 -8.86 -11.00 4.92
CA ILE A 207 -9.99 -10.11 5.18
C ILE A 207 -10.87 -10.00 3.94
N THR A 208 -10.32 -9.58 2.80
CA THR A 208 -11.13 -9.32 1.60
C THR A 208 -11.65 -10.61 0.96
N ARG A 209 -10.86 -11.69 0.97
CA ARG A 209 -11.28 -12.99 0.41
C ARG A 209 -11.75 -13.99 1.44
N GLY A 210 -11.65 -13.69 2.74
CA GLY A 210 -12.03 -14.60 3.82
C GLY A 210 -11.20 -15.90 3.84
N PHE A 211 -9.98 -15.85 3.28
CA PHE A 211 -9.08 -17.00 3.24
C PHE A 211 -8.48 -17.27 4.61
N ASP A 212 -8.51 -18.52 5.06
CA ASP A 212 -7.90 -18.92 6.33
C ASP A 212 -6.62 -19.75 6.06
N PRO A 213 -5.42 -19.16 6.19
CA PRO A 213 -4.16 -19.87 5.94
C PRO A 213 -3.95 -21.05 6.89
N LYS A 214 -4.54 -21.03 8.10
CA LYS A 214 -4.35 -22.09 9.09
C LYS A 214 -4.98 -23.41 8.66
N LYS A 215 -6.11 -23.35 7.95
CA LYS A 215 -6.75 -24.55 7.39
C LYS A 215 -5.88 -25.24 6.35
N ILE A 216 -5.15 -24.46 5.54
CA ILE A 216 -4.22 -25.03 4.57
C ILE A 216 -3.00 -25.63 5.28
N ILE A 217 -2.47 -24.94 6.29
CA ILE A 217 -1.33 -25.44 7.07
C ILE A 217 -1.67 -26.76 7.79
N SER A 218 -2.86 -26.89 8.40
CA SER A 218 -3.27 -28.14 9.05
C SER A 218 -3.31 -29.30 8.06
N LEU A 219 -3.88 -29.08 6.87
CA LEU A 219 -3.94 -30.10 5.81
C LEU A 219 -2.56 -30.52 5.28
N ILE A 220 -1.57 -29.61 5.30
CA ILE A 220 -0.20 -29.93 4.90
C ILE A 220 0.50 -30.76 5.98
N ASN A 221 0.29 -30.43 7.27
CA ASN A 221 0.96 -31.10 8.39
C ASN A 221 0.36 -32.49 8.73
N GLU A 222 -0.83 -32.80 8.21
CA GLU A 222 -1.48 -34.12 8.35
C GLU A 222 -0.98 -35.17 7.32
N ARG A 223 -0.07 -34.78 6.41
CA ARG A 223 0.53 -35.64 5.39
C ARG A 223 2.00 -35.92 5.70
#